data_AF-A0A962V5I6-F1
#
_entry.id   AF-A0A962V5I6-F1
#
_cell.length_a   1.000
_cell.length_b   1.000
_cell.length_c   1.000
_cell.angle_alpha   90.00
_cell.angle_beta   90.00
_cell.angle_gamma   90.00
#
_symmetry.space_group_name_H-M   'P 1'
#
loop_
_entity.id
_entity.type
_entity.pdbx_description
1 polymer ?
#
loop_
_entity_poly.entity_id
_entity_poly.type
_entity_poly.pdbx_seq_one_letter_code
_entity_poly.pdbx_strand_id
1 'polypeptide(L)' 'AEQSEDQERARRMNSVNPKYILRNYLVQIAIEQAQQKDFTEIERLLTLLRRPFDEQPDCAAYADEPPDWGRHLEVSCSS' A
#
# COMPACT_ATOMS: atom_id res chain seq x y z
N ALA A 1 -16.45 29.07 -11.43
CA ALA A 1 -16.80 27.98 -10.50
C ALA A 1 -16.71 26.64 -11.24
N GLU A 2 -15.51 26.29 -11.72
CA GLU A 2 -15.23 25.00 -12.37
C GLU A 2 -14.43 24.08 -11.42
N GLN A 3 -13.63 24.65 -10.52
CA GLN A 3 -12.81 23.91 -9.56
C GLN A 3 -13.59 23.27 -8.40
N SER A 4 -14.83 23.73 -8.11
CA SER A 4 -15.65 23.15 -7.03
C SER A 4 -16.07 21.73 -7.34
N GLU A 5 -16.41 21.44 -8.61
CA GLU A 5 -16.76 20.09 -9.04
C GLU A 5 -15.54 19.15 -9.01
N ASP A 6 -14.36 19.67 -9.35
CA ASP A 6 -13.11 18.92 -9.32
C ASP A 6 -12.70 18.51 -7.90
N GLN A 7 -12.75 19.43 -6.94
CA GLN A 7 -12.43 19.12 -5.54
C GLN A 7 -13.43 18.13 -4.94
N GLU A 8 -14.72 18.29 -5.24
CA GLU A 8 -15.73 17.37 -4.74
C GLU A 8 -15.62 15.98 -5.38
N ARG A 9 -15.34 15.92 -6.69
CA ARG A 9 -15.03 14.66 -7.38
C ARG A 9 -13.81 13.98 -6.77
N ALA A 10 -12.72 14.71 -6.55
CA ALA A 10 -11.50 14.18 -5.94
C ALA A 10 -11.76 13.60 -4.54
N ARG A 11 -12.55 14.29 -3.70
CA ARG A 11 -12.93 13.77 -2.37
C ARG A 11 -13.70 12.45 -2.46
N ARG A 12 -14.69 12.36 -3.36
CA ARG A 12 -15.47 11.12 -3.57
C ARG A 12 -14.60 9.98 -4.11
N MET A 13 -13.68 10.29 -5.03
CA MET A 13 -12.75 9.30 -5.57
C MET A 13 -11.77 8.80 -4.50
N ASN A 14 -11.18 9.70 -3.72
CA ASN A 14 -10.23 9.34 -2.67
C ASN A 14 -10.89 8.54 -1.52
N SER A 15 -12.19 8.71 -1.27
CA SER A 15 -12.89 7.90 -0.27
C SER A 15 -13.17 6.46 -0.69
N VAL A 16 -13.02 6.13 -1.98
CA VAL A 16 -13.29 4.77 -2.50
C VAL A 16 -12.08 4.12 -3.17
N ASN A 17 -11.11 4.91 -3.62
CA ASN A 17 -9.87 4.43 -4.24
C ASN A 17 -8.76 4.45 -3.19
N PRO A 18 -8.31 3.28 -2.69
CA PRO A 18 -7.26 3.23 -1.69
C PRO A 18 -5.95 3.73 -2.30
N LYS A 19 -5.26 4.61 -1.57
CA LYS A 19 -3.90 5.07 -1.90
C LYS A 19 -2.86 3.97 -1.65
N TYR A 20 -3.09 3.15 -0.62
CA TYR A 20 -2.20 2.06 -0.24
C TYR A 20 -2.88 0.70 -0.43
N ILE A 21 -2.21 -0.20 -1.15
CA ILE A 21 -2.66 -1.58 -1.37
C ILE A 21 -1.56 -2.56 -0.98
N LEU A 22 -1.95 -3.73 -0.48
CA LEU A 22 -1.00 -4.78 -0.12
C LEU A 22 -0.49 -5.49 -1.38
N ARG A 23 0.57 -4.95 -1.99
CA ARG A 23 1.20 -5.53 -3.18
C ARG A 23 2.06 -6.74 -2.81
N ASN A 24 2.16 -7.71 -3.72
CA ASN A 24 2.92 -8.95 -3.52
C ASN A 24 4.37 -8.72 -3.03
N TYR A 25 5.08 -7.75 -3.61
CA TYR A 25 6.46 -7.49 -3.21
C TYR A 25 6.58 -6.96 -1.77
N LEU A 26 5.59 -6.20 -1.28
CA LEU A 26 5.55 -5.73 0.11
C LEU A 26 5.34 -6.91 1.07
N VAL A 27 4.47 -7.85 0.69
CA VAL A 27 4.27 -9.10 1.43
C VAL A 27 5.56 -9.92 1.47
N GLN A 28 6.27 -10.02 0.35
CA GLN A 28 7.53 -10.75 0.28
C GLN A 28 8.62 -10.16 1.19
N ILE A 29 8.80 -8.83 1.19
CA ILE A 29 9.72 -8.15 2.11
C ILE A 29 9.35 -8.46 3.56
N ALA A 30 8.06 -8.40 3.89
CA ALA A 30 7.58 -8.69 5.23
C ALA A 30 7.82 -10.16 5.64
N ILE A 31 7.66 -11.12 4.73
CA ILE A 31 7.97 -12.54 4.96
C ILE A 31 9.48 -12.73 5.19
N GLU A 32 10.33 -12.13 4.37
CA GLU A 32 11.78 -12.25 4.47
C GLU A 32 12.31 -11.71 5.80
N GLN A 33 11.78 -10.57 6.26
CA GLN A 33 12.12 -10.03 7.58
C GLN A 33 11.60 -10.92 8.72
N ALA A 34 10.37 -11.42 8.61
CA ALA A 34 9.78 -12.29 9.62
C ALA A 34 10.55 -13.60 9.79
N GLN A 35 11.13 -14.15 8.70
CA GLN A 35 12.02 -15.31 8.76
C GLN A 35 13.29 -15.02 9.58
N GLN A 36 13.73 -13.77 9.64
CA GLN A 36 14.83 -13.31 10.49
C GLN A 36 14.36 -12.90 11.91
N LYS A 37 13.10 -13.19 12.25
CA LYS A 37 12.41 -12.80 13.49
C LYS A 37 12.21 -11.29 13.66
N ASP A 38 12.26 -10.54 12.56
CA ASP A 38 11.89 -9.13 12.52
C ASP A 38 10.45 -9.00 11.98
N PHE A 39 9.53 -8.55 12.84
CA PHE A 39 8.11 -8.39 12.50
C PHE A 39 7.72 -6.93 12.26
N THR A 40 8.69 -6.00 12.26
CA THR A 40 8.42 -4.57 12.18
C THR A 40 7.71 -4.18 10.89
N GLU A 41 8.08 -4.77 9.75
CA GLU A 41 7.39 -4.51 8.47
C GLU A 41 5.95 -5.01 8.46
N ILE A 42 5.66 -6.15 9.11
CA ILE A 42 4.29 -6.65 9.25
C ILE A 42 3.45 -5.67 10.06
N GLU A 43 3.97 -5.17 11.19
CA GLU A 43 3.28 -4.18 12.02
C GLU A 43 3.05 -2.86 11.27
N ARG A 44 4.03 -2.44 10.45
CA ARG A 44 3.95 -1.24 9.63
C ARG A 44 2.90 -1.37 8.53
N LEU A 45 2.90 -2.48 7.79
CA LEU A 45 1.89 -2.78 6.77
C LEU A 45 0.48 -2.87 7.40
N LEU A 46 0.35 -3.51 8.56
CA LEU A 46 -0.94 -3.59 9.27
C LEU A 46 -1.44 -2.19 9.66
N THR A 47 -0.56 -1.33 10.17
CA THR A 47 -0.91 0.03 10.56
C THR A 47 -1.33 0.86 9.35
N LEU A 48 -0.59 0.76 8.25
CA LEU A 48 -0.86 1.45 6.99
C LEU A 48 -2.23 1.05 6.41
N LEU A 49 -2.50 -0.26 6.33
CA LEU A 49 -3.71 -0.82 5.73
C LEU A 49 -4.98 -0.63 6.57
N ARG A 50 -4.87 -0.16 7.82
CA ARG A 50 -6.04 0.30 8.61
C ARG A 50 -6.64 1.59 8.08
N ARG A 51 -5.85 2.43 7.39
CA ARG A 51 -6.26 3.71 6.82
C ARG A 51 -5.78 3.85 5.37
N PRO A 52 -6.19 2.94 4.46
CA PRO A 52 -5.58 2.83 3.14
C PRO A 52 -5.98 3.98 2.19
N PHE A 53 -7.04 4.73 2.53
CA PHE A 53 -7.54 5.88 1.77
C PHE A 53 -6.92 7.22 2.21
N ASP A 54 -6.44 7.28 3.46
CA ASP A 54 -5.92 8.52 4.06
C ASP A 54 -4.50 8.78 3.56
N GLU A 55 -4.12 10.05 3.37
CA GLU A 55 -2.73 10.39 3.10
C GLU A 55 -1.86 10.20 4.36
N GLN A 56 -0.78 9.43 4.22
CA GLN A 56 0.17 9.15 5.28
C GLN A 56 1.58 9.54 4.79
N PRO A 57 2.07 10.76 5.05
CA PRO A 57 3.33 11.27 4.49
C PRO A 57 4.52 10.36 4.77
N ASP A 58 4.60 9.79 5.97
CA ASP A 58 5.67 8.86 6.41
C ASP A 58 5.64 7.50 5.68
N CYS A 59 4.58 7.24 4.91
CA CYS A 59 4.37 6.02 4.15
C CYS A 59 4.24 6.28 2.65
N ALA A 60 4.63 7.45 2.15
CA ALA A 60 4.56 7.78 0.72
C ALA A 60 5.19 6.70 -0.18
N ALA A 61 6.32 6.13 0.24
CA ALA A 61 7.03 5.07 -0.48
C ALA A 61 6.19 3.80 -0.73
N TYR A 62 5.17 3.53 0.10
CA TYR A 62 4.29 2.37 -0.08
C TYR A 62 3.24 2.55 -1.18
N ALA A 63 3.02 3.80 -1.62
CA ALA A 63 2.15 4.11 -2.74
C ALA A 63 2.90 4.15 -4.09
N ASP A 64 4.23 4.11 -4.05
CA ASP A 64 5.06 4.17 -5.26
C ASP A 64 4.92 2.91 -6.12
N GLU A 65 5.41 3.03 -7.36
CA GLU A 65 5.46 1.91 -8.27
C GLU A 65 6.31 0.76 -7.70
N PRO A 66 5.90 -0.50 -7.92
CA PRO A 66 6.72 -1.64 -7.53
C PRO A 66 8.09 -1.57 -8.20
N PRO A 67 9.17 -1.96 -7.47
CA PRO A 67 10.49 -2.09 -8.07
C PRO A 67 10.50 -3.16 -9.16
N ASP A 68 11.48 -3.13 -10.06
CA ASP A 68 11.51 -4.01 -11.25
C ASP A 68 11.41 -5.50 -10.92
N TRP A 69 12.04 -5.94 -9.83
CA TRP A 69 11.95 -7.32 -9.34
C TRP A 69 10.56 -7.65 -8.77
N GLY A 70 9.89 -6.67 -8.17
CA GLY A 70 8.57 -6.81 -7.55
C GLY A 70 7.43 -6.86 -8.57
N ARG A 71 7.65 -6.35 -9.79
CA ARG A 71 6.68 -6.40 -10.89
C ARG A 71 6.38 -7.83 -11.37
N HIS A 72 7.34 -8.74 -11.25
CA HIS A 72 7.25 -10.12 -11.76
C HIS A 72 7.00 -11.14 -10.64
N LEU A 73 6.69 -10.68 -9.42
CA LEU A 73 6.59 -11.55 -8.26
C LEU A 73 5.21 -12.24 -8.22
N GLU A 74 5.18 -13.51 -8.62
CA GLU A 74 4.04 -14.40 -8.41
C GLU A 74 4.11 -15.01 -7.01
N VAL A 75 3.27 -14.53 -6.11
CA VAL A 75 3.08 -15.18 -4.80
C VAL A 75 2.10 -16.33 -5.01
N SER A 76 2.61 -17.55 -4.99
CA SER A 76 1.76 -18.75 -5.05
C SER A 76 1.14 -18.98 -3.67
N CYS A 77 -0.13 -18.63 -3.53
CA CYS A 77 -0.94 -19.09 -2.40
C CYS A 77 -1.32 -20.56 -2.67
N SER A 78 -0.47 -21.51 -2.26
CA SER A 78 -0.86 -22.92 -2.25
C SER A 78 -1.91 -23.13 -1.16
N SER A 79 -3.15 -23.41 -1.57
CA SER A 79 -4.30 -23.74 -0.73
C SER A 79 -4.08 -24.94 0.18
#